data_AF-A0A8T7GJQ5-F1
#
_entry.id   AF-A0A8T7GJQ5-F1
#
_cell.length_a   1.000
_cell.length_b   1.000
_cell.length_c   1.000
_cell.angle_alpha   90.00
_cell.angle_beta   90.00
_cell.angle_gamma   90.00
#
_symmetry.space_group_name_H-M   'P 1'
#
loop_
_entity.id
_entity.type
_entity.pdbx_description
1 polymer ?
#
loop_
_entity_poly.entity_id
_entity_poly.type
_entity_poly.pdbx_seq_one_letter_code
_entity_poly.pdbx_strand_id
1 'polypeptide(L)'
;MEAERQLRELLGLSGYEARAYLALLRGARRAREVAREAGIPPQRVYDVLGRLEQRGLAVREGDEWAPVPPGDALRRHAERLLLEARARARLIEELAERL
;
A
#
# COMPACT_ATOMS: atom_id res chain seq x y z
N MET A 1 13.51 -6.37 10.17
CA MET A 1 13.65 -5.35 9.11
C MET A 1 12.88 -4.10 9.53
N GLU A 2 13.58 -2.98 9.75
CA GLU A 2 12.96 -1.73 10.19
C GLU A 2 12.00 -1.14 9.14
N ALA A 3 12.40 -1.19 7.86
CA ALA A 3 11.57 -0.71 6.75
C ALA A 3 10.22 -1.45 6.61
N GLU A 4 10.17 -2.77 6.83
CA GLU A 4 8.91 -3.53 6.81
C GLU A 4 7.95 -3.02 7.89
N ARG A 5 8.47 -2.80 9.10
CA ARG A 5 7.68 -2.30 10.24
C ARG A 5 7.11 -0.91 9.94
N GLN A 6 7.97 -0.01 9.48
CA GLN A 6 7.59 1.36 9.14
C GLN A 6 6.52 1.40 8.03
N LEU A 7 6.66 0.59 6.98
CA LEU A 7 5.65 0.50 5.92
C LEU A 7 4.30 0.00 6.46
N ARG A 8 4.31 -0.98 7.37
CA ARG A 8 3.08 -1.47 7.99
C ARG A 8 2.38 -0.40 8.81
N GLU A 9 3.14 0.31 9.64
CA GLU A 9 2.61 1.35 10.54
C GLU A 9 2.12 2.57 9.76
N LEU A 10 2.91 3.07 8.81
CA LEU A 10 2.60 4.29 8.07
C LEU A 10 1.53 4.11 6.99
N LEU A 11 1.43 2.93 6.37
CA LEU A 11 0.50 2.67 5.26
C LEU A 11 -0.62 1.69 5.64
N GLY A 12 -0.67 1.23 6.88
CA GLY A 12 -1.67 0.25 7.34
C GLY A 12 -1.59 -1.08 6.60
N LEU A 13 -0.37 -1.51 6.22
CA LEU A 13 -0.16 -2.76 5.51
C LEU A 13 -0.12 -3.96 6.49
N SER A 14 -0.66 -5.08 6.03
CA SER A 14 -0.39 -6.39 6.61
C SER A 14 1.08 -6.79 6.41
N GLY A 15 1.55 -7.78 7.17
CA GLY A 15 2.90 -8.32 6.99
C GLY A 15 3.16 -8.87 5.59
N TYR A 16 2.17 -9.50 4.97
CA TYR A 16 2.30 -10.01 3.60
C TYR A 16 2.40 -8.88 2.58
N GLU A 17 1.55 -7.85 2.68
CA GLU A 17 1.61 -6.71 1.77
C GLU A 17 2.95 -5.97 1.88
N ALA A 18 3.44 -5.72 3.09
CA ALA A 18 4.73 -5.05 3.28
C ALA A 18 5.90 -5.86 2.68
N ARG A 19 5.93 -7.18 2.91
CA ARG A 19 6.99 -8.03 2.34
C ARG A 19 6.87 -8.20 0.83
N ALA A 20 5.67 -8.30 0.28
CA ALA A 20 5.43 -8.34 -1.16
C ALA A 20 5.90 -7.05 -1.83
N TYR A 21 5.55 -5.89 -1.27
CA TYR A 21 5.99 -4.60 -1.79
C TYR A 21 7.52 -4.45 -1.75
N LEU A 22 8.15 -4.86 -0.64
CA LEU A 22 9.62 -4.89 -0.56
C LEU A 22 10.26 -5.87 -1.55
N ALA A 23 9.61 -7.00 -1.87
CA ALA A 23 10.09 -7.92 -2.91
C ALA A 23 10.01 -7.29 -4.31
N LEU A 24 8.92 -6.60 -4.63
CA LEU A 24 8.79 -5.83 -5.87
C LEU A 24 9.89 -4.76 -5.99
N LEU A 25 10.17 -4.03 -4.90
CA LEU A 25 11.23 -3.02 -4.85
C LEU A 25 12.63 -3.61 -5.03
N ARG A 26 12.84 -4.87 -4.66
CA ARG A 26 14.08 -5.62 -4.90
C ARG A 26 14.19 -6.20 -6.31
N GLY A 27 13.12 -6.12 -7.09
CA GLY A 27 13.12 -6.50 -8.51
C GLY A 27 12.31 -7.74 -8.86
N ALA A 28 11.61 -8.38 -7.91
CA ALA A 28 10.63 -9.40 -8.26
C ALA A 28 9.54 -8.79 -9.15
N ARG A 29 9.18 -9.45 -10.24
CA ARG A 29 8.17 -8.93 -11.18
C ARG A 29 6.97 -9.84 -11.32
N ARG A 30 7.14 -11.16 -11.12
CA ARG A 30 6.04 -12.13 -11.27
C ARG A 30 5.52 -12.60 -9.93
N ALA A 31 4.23 -12.95 -9.88
CA ALA A 31 3.56 -13.47 -8.69
C ALA A 31 4.36 -14.58 -7.95
N ARG A 32 4.90 -15.54 -8.69
CA ARG A 32 5.72 -16.63 -8.12
C ARG A 32 7.04 -16.15 -7.50
N GLU A 33 7.69 -15.15 -8.09
CA GLU A 33 8.93 -14.57 -7.59
C GLU A 33 8.65 -13.79 -6.31
N VAL A 34 7.61 -12.95 -6.33
CA VAL A 34 7.14 -12.22 -5.16
C VAL A 34 6.79 -13.19 -4.03
N ALA A 35 6.05 -14.27 -4.30
CA ALA A 35 5.68 -15.25 -3.28
C ALA A 35 6.91 -15.86 -2.60
N ARG A 36 7.89 -16.27 -3.41
CA ARG A 36 9.15 -16.86 -2.92
C ARG A 36 9.97 -15.86 -2.10
N GLU A 37 10.17 -14.66 -2.62
CA GLU A 37 11.02 -13.65 -1.97
C GLU A 37 10.38 -13.01 -0.73
N ALA A 38 9.04 -12.91 -0.71
CA ALA A 38 8.29 -12.36 0.42
C ALA A 38 7.91 -13.42 1.47
N GLY A 39 8.16 -14.71 1.20
CA GLY A 39 7.74 -15.81 2.06
C GLY A 39 6.22 -15.86 2.22
N ILE A 40 5.48 -15.64 1.12
CA ILE A 40 4.02 -15.64 1.09
C ILE A 40 3.55 -16.98 0.49
N PRO A 41 2.54 -17.64 1.08
CA PRO A 41 1.94 -18.82 0.47
C PRO A 41 1.50 -18.51 -0.98
N PRO A 42 1.86 -19.35 -1.98
CA PRO A 42 1.55 -19.07 -3.39
C PRO A 42 0.08 -18.78 -3.67
N GLN A 43 -0.83 -19.40 -2.90
CA GLN A 43 -2.27 -19.19 -3.03
C GLN A 43 -2.75 -17.79 -2.62
N ARG A 44 -1.91 -17.02 -1.90
CA ARG A 44 -2.25 -15.70 -1.35
C ARG A 44 -1.60 -14.56 -2.11
N VAL A 45 -0.64 -14.84 -3.00
CA VAL A 45 0.18 -13.77 -3.60
C VAL A 45 -0.61 -12.87 -4.53
N TYR A 46 -1.56 -13.42 -5.29
CA TYR A 46 -2.42 -12.62 -6.17
C TYR A 46 -3.35 -11.71 -5.37
N ASP A 47 -3.94 -12.20 -4.28
CA ASP A 47 -4.73 -11.36 -3.36
C ASP A 47 -3.90 -10.21 -2.80
N VAL A 48 -2.67 -10.50 -2.37
CA VAL A 48 -1.76 -9.50 -1.81
C VAL A 48 -1.34 -8.47 -2.86
N LEU A 49 -0.99 -8.92 -4.06
CA LEU A 49 -0.64 -8.03 -5.18
C LEU A 49 -1.84 -7.15 -5.58
N GLY A 50 -3.04 -7.72 -5.67
CA GLY A 50 -4.25 -6.95 -5.94
C GLY A 50 -4.55 -5.89 -4.87
N ARG A 51 -4.27 -6.19 -3.60
CA ARG A 51 -4.39 -5.18 -2.52
C ARG A 51 -3.31 -4.09 -2.60
N LEU A 52 -2.11 -4.42 -3.06
CA LEU A 52 -1.08 -3.41 -3.32
C LEU A 52 -1.49 -2.52 -4.49
N GLU A 53 -2.09 -3.07 -5.55
CA GLU A 53 -2.66 -2.31 -6.67
C GLU A 53 -3.77 -1.35 -6.20
N GLN A 54 -4.74 -1.86 -5.43
CA GLN A 54 -5.83 -1.05 -4.88
C GLN A 54 -5.33 0.10 -3.99
N ARG A 55 -4.21 -0.11 -3.30
CA ARG A 55 -3.56 0.93 -2.47
C ARG A 55 -2.65 1.87 -3.27
N GLY A 56 -2.48 1.65 -4.58
CA GLY A 56 -1.58 2.44 -5.42
C GLY A 56 -0.10 2.22 -5.09
N LEU A 57 0.25 1.02 -4.61
CA LEU A 57 1.62 0.60 -4.27
C LEU A 57 2.26 -0.29 -5.33
N ALA A 58 1.45 -0.90 -6.19
CA ALA A 58 1.92 -1.67 -7.34
C ALA A 58 1.06 -1.35 -8.56
N VAL A 59 1.60 -1.61 -9.74
CA VAL A 59 0.88 -1.53 -11.02
C VAL A 59 1.10 -2.84 -11.74
N ARG A 60 0.03 -3.42 -12.29
CA ARG A 60 0.11 -4.59 -13.15
C ARG A 60 0.40 -4.19 -14.60
N GLU A 61 1.42 -4.82 -15.17
CA GLU A 61 1.88 -4.66 -16.54
C GLU A 61 1.83 -6.03 -17.23
N GLY A 62 0.67 -6.36 -17.80
CA GLY A 62 0.40 -7.71 -18.34
C GLY A 62 0.42 -8.78 -17.26
N ASP A 63 1.43 -9.66 -17.29
CA ASP A 63 1.63 -10.74 -16.31
C ASP A 63 2.67 -10.41 -15.23
N GLU A 64 3.15 -9.16 -15.22
CA GLU A 64 4.14 -8.66 -14.27
C GLU A 64 3.57 -7.53 -13.40
N TRP A 65 4.23 -7.28 -12.29
CA TRP A 65 3.92 -6.20 -11.35
C TRP A 65 5.16 -5.32 -11.17
N ALA A 66 4.95 -4.02 -11.29
CA ALA A 66 5.94 -3.00 -10.98
C ALA A 66 5.59 -2.31 -9.65
N PRO A 67 6.56 -2.04 -8.76
CA PRO A 67 6.29 -1.24 -7.58
C PRO A 67 6.09 0.22 -7.97
N VAL A 68 5.15 0.89 -7.33
CA VAL A 68 5.14 2.36 -7.28
C VAL A 68 6.28 2.80 -6.35
N PRO A 69 7.11 3.81 -6.69
CA PRO A 69 8.19 4.26 -5.83
C PRO A 69 7.68 4.65 -4.42
N PRO A 70 8.41 4.30 -3.33
CA PRO A 70 7.96 4.58 -1.96
C PRO A 70 7.72 6.05 -1.69
N GLY A 71 8.54 6.94 -2.27
CA GLY A 71 8.37 8.39 -2.13
C GLY A 71 7.02 8.86 -2.69
N ASP A 72 6.61 8.34 -3.85
CA ASP A 72 5.34 8.69 -4.47
C ASP A 72 4.16 8.08 -3.70
N ALA A 73 4.29 6.81 -3.31
CA ALA A 73 3.30 6.10 -2.50
C ALA A 73 3.03 6.79 -1.16
N LEU A 74 4.09 7.12 -0.41
CA LEU A 74 4.01 7.78 0.89
C LEU A 74 3.44 9.19 0.76
N ARG A 75 3.88 9.95 -0.26
CA ARG A 75 3.35 11.29 -0.54
C ARG A 75 1.86 11.26 -0.82
N ARG A 76 1.40 10.38 -1.73
CA ARG A 76 -0.02 10.21 -2.05
C ARG A 76 -0.84 9.79 -0.83
N HIS A 77 -0.28 8.96 0.05
CA HIS A 77 -0.93 8.58 1.30
C HIS A 77 -1.09 9.76 2.26
N ALA A 78 -0.04 10.55 2.45
CA ALA A 78 -0.08 11.76 3.29
C ALA A 78 -1.09 12.80 2.75
N GLU A 79 -1.10 13.04 1.44
CA GLU A 79 -2.05 13.95 0.78
C GLU A 79 -3.50 13.53 1.02
N ARG A 80 -3.79 12.24 0.89
CA ARG A 80 -5.13 11.68 1.15
C ARG A 80 -5.55 11.84 2.61
N LEU A 81 -4.68 11.53 3.56
CA LEU A 81 -4.97 11.71 4.99
C LEU A 81 -5.30 13.18 5.32
N LEU A 82 -4.54 14.11 4.76
CA LEU A 82 -4.79 15.54 4.96
C LEU A 82 -6.14 15.98 4.37
N LEU A 83 -6.48 15.47 3.18
CA LEU A 83 -7.78 15.77 2.55
C LEU A 83 -8.95 15.21 3.38
N GLU A 84 -8.85 13.96 3.82
CA GLU A 84 -9.86 13.30 4.66
C GLU A 84 -10.04 14.03 6.00
N ALA A 85 -8.94 14.41 6.65
CA ALA A 85 -8.97 15.17 7.90
C ALA A 85 -9.65 16.53 7.72
N ARG A 86 -9.34 17.25 6.63
CA ARG A 86 -9.98 18.53 6.28
C ARG A 86 -11.47 18.36 6.01
N ALA A 87 -11.87 17.34 5.25
CA ALA A 87 -13.27 17.06 4.97
C ALA A 87 -14.03 16.74 6.27
N ARG A 88 -13.44 15.94 7.15
CA ARG A 88 -14.02 15.62 8.46
C ARG A 88 -14.15 16.83 9.37
N ALA A 89 -13.15 17.72 9.40
CA ALA A 89 -13.21 18.95 10.17
C ALA A 89 -14.37 19.85 9.74
N ARG A 90 -14.56 20.03 8.42
CA ARG A 90 -15.70 20.80 7.88
C ARG A 90 -17.05 20.23 8.31
N LEU A 91 -17.22 18.90 8.24
CA LEU A 91 -18.44 18.26 8.70
C LEU A 91 -18.72 18.50 10.19
N ILE A 92 -17.67 18.55 11.02
CA ILE A 92 -17.80 18.85 12.45
C ILE A 92 -18.24 20.30 12.65
N GLU A 93 -17.63 21.25 11.94
CA GLU A 93 -18.00 22.68 12.00
C GLU A 93 -19.45 22.90 11.54
N GLU A 94 -19.85 22.33 10.40
CA GLU A 94 -21.22 22.41 9.88
C GLU A 94 -22.26 21.83 10.86
N LEU A 95 -21.93 20.73 11.55
CA LEU A 95 -22.80 20.18 12.58
C LEU A 95 -22.88 21.08 13.81
N ALA A 96 -21.78 21.72 14.21
CA ALA A 96 -21.75 22.63 15.35
C ALA A 96 -22.56 23.91 15.12
N GLU A 97 -22.68 24.39 13.88
CA GLU A 97 -23.51 25.55 13.53
C GLU A 97 -25.01 25.22 13.46
N ARG A 98 -25.36 23.94 13.23
CA ARG A 98 -26.75 23.50 13.06
C ARG A 98 -27.45 23.13 14.36
N LEU A 99 -26.69 22.82 15.41
CA LEU A 99 -27.18 22.43 16.75
C LEU A 99 -27.11 23.61 17.70
#